data_AF-A0A965MQ33-F1
#
_entry.id   AF-A0A965MQ33-F1
#
_cell.length_a   1.000
_cell.length_b   1.000
_cell.length_c   1.000
_cell.angle_alpha   90.00
_cell.angle_beta   90.00
_cell.angle_gamma   90.00
#
_symmetry.space_group_name_H-M   'P 1'
#
loop_
_entity.id
_entity.type
_entity.pdbx_description
1 polymer ?
#
loop_
_entity_poly.entity_id
_entity_poly.type
_entity_poly.pdbx_seq_one_letter_code
_entity_poly.pdbx_strand_id
1 'polypeptide(L)'
;AGDVHFTEQLAALLKVAPAHRLQRVKALMSGADVAVVNLETAIATSGSPAAKIYHFRAPGTALTALAAAGIDVVSMANNHAVDFGDVGLRQTLSAVQSHQGAHALAPKVVGIGSNLAMAMAPAVMTVKGVKIAIFALDCRPPLRRSI
;
A
#
# COMPACT_ATOMS: atom_id res chain seq x y z
N ALA A 1 7.21 -4.89 9.33
CA ALA A 1 8.38 -4.36 8.61
C ALA A 1 8.24 -2.84 8.48
N GLY A 2 9.34 -2.14 8.22
CA GLY A 2 9.34 -0.68 8.00
C GLY A 2 8.90 -0.31 6.59
N ASP A 3 9.50 0.76 6.08
CA ASP A 3 9.17 1.33 4.78
C ASP A 3 9.63 0.43 3.64
N VAL A 4 8.73 0.19 2.70
CA VAL A 4 8.95 -0.58 1.49
C VAL A 4 8.53 0.27 0.31
N HIS A 5 9.39 0.38 -0.69
CA HIS A 5 9.06 1.00 -1.97
C HIS A 5 9.54 0.12 -3.11
N PHE A 6 8.90 0.27 -4.27
CA PHE A 6 9.29 -0.43 -5.50
C PHE A 6 9.64 0.56 -6.60
N THR A 7 10.08 1.78 -6.25
CA THR A 7 10.46 2.78 -7.25
C THR A 7 11.67 2.35 -8.08
N GLU A 8 11.90 3.07 -9.18
CA GLU A 8 13.06 2.93 -10.05
C GLU A 8 13.23 1.50 -10.63
N GLN A 9 14.42 0.91 -10.50
CA GLN A 9 14.76 -0.40 -11.05
C GLN A 9 13.85 -1.51 -10.51
N LEU A 10 13.35 -1.38 -9.28
CA LEU A 10 12.44 -2.35 -8.66
C LEU A 10 11.06 -2.37 -9.34
N ALA A 11 10.62 -1.25 -9.93
CA ALA A 11 9.33 -1.16 -10.60
C ALA A 11 9.30 -2.04 -11.86
N ALA A 12 10.43 -2.12 -12.57
CA ALA A 12 10.58 -2.98 -13.72
C ALA A 12 10.53 -4.47 -13.33
N LEU A 13 11.14 -4.83 -12.20
CA LEU A 13 11.09 -6.19 -11.68
C LEU A 13 9.67 -6.62 -11.34
N LEU A 14 8.80 -5.71 -10.87
CA LEU A 14 7.40 -6.01 -10.60
C LEU A 14 6.54 -6.26 -11.85
N LYS A 15 7.03 -5.93 -13.06
CA LYS A 15 6.31 -6.23 -14.31
C LYS A 15 6.48 -7.69 -14.73
N VAL A 16 7.53 -8.35 -14.24
CA VAL A 16 7.86 -9.73 -14.59
C VAL A 16 7.80 -10.57 -13.32
N ALA A 17 6.88 -11.53 -13.26
CA ALA A 17 6.73 -12.45 -12.12
C ALA A 17 6.68 -11.78 -10.73
N PRO A 18 5.78 -10.79 -10.49
CA PRO A 18 5.71 -10.03 -9.24
C PRO A 18 5.61 -10.91 -7.99
N ALA A 19 4.90 -12.04 -8.08
CA ALA A 19 4.70 -12.97 -6.97
C ALA A 19 6.01 -13.59 -6.42
N HIS A 20 7.08 -13.62 -7.21
CA HIS A 20 8.36 -14.23 -6.82
C HIS A 20 9.38 -13.22 -6.28
N ARG A 21 9.10 -11.91 -6.40
CA ARG A 21 10.09 -10.86 -6.09
C ARG A 21 10.47 -10.79 -4.62
N LEU A 22 9.57 -11.19 -3.74
CA LEU A 22 9.77 -11.19 -2.28
C LEU A 22 9.88 -12.60 -1.69
N GLN A 23 10.12 -13.62 -2.52
CA GLN A 23 10.15 -15.02 -2.07
C GLN A 23 11.14 -15.31 -0.93
N ARG A 24 12.26 -14.56 -0.85
CA ARG A 24 13.28 -14.72 0.20
C ARG A 24 12.77 -14.36 1.59
N VAL A 25 11.77 -13.48 1.70
CA VAL A 25 11.20 -13.06 2.99
C VAL A 25 9.87 -13.76 3.29
N LYS A 26 9.32 -14.52 2.34
CA LYS A 26 8.00 -15.16 2.47
C LYS A 26 7.89 -16.02 3.72
N ALA A 27 8.88 -16.89 3.97
CA ALA A 27 8.83 -17.78 5.14
C ALA A 27 8.77 -17.00 6.46
N LEU A 28 9.49 -15.87 6.55
CA LEU A 28 9.48 -15.01 7.72
C LEU A 28 8.13 -14.27 7.86
N MET A 29 7.64 -13.69 6.78
CA MET A 29 6.40 -12.91 6.80
C MET A 29 5.17 -13.80 7.03
N SER A 30 5.04 -14.91 6.28
CA SER A 30 3.94 -15.86 6.42
C SER A 30 3.98 -16.66 7.73
N GLY A 31 5.12 -16.66 8.44
CA GLY A 31 5.24 -17.26 9.77
C GLY A 31 4.73 -16.37 10.90
N ALA A 32 4.47 -15.08 10.63
CA ALA A 32 3.91 -14.16 11.61
C ALA A 32 2.41 -14.38 11.80
N ASP A 33 1.90 -14.04 12.99
CA ASP A 33 0.46 -14.05 13.26
C ASP A 33 -0.27 -12.95 12.49
N VAL A 34 0.38 -11.80 12.30
CA VAL A 34 -0.02 -10.74 11.37
C VAL A 34 1.25 -10.09 10.80
N ALA A 35 1.41 -10.11 9.49
CA ALA A 35 2.48 -9.42 8.79
C ALA A 35 2.01 -8.05 8.30
N VAL A 36 2.67 -6.99 8.78
CA VAL A 36 2.37 -5.60 8.44
C VAL A 36 3.57 -4.92 7.79
N VAL A 37 3.34 -4.12 6.75
CA VAL A 37 4.37 -3.28 6.12
C VAL A 37 3.86 -1.84 5.90
N ASN A 38 4.76 -0.87 5.80
CA ASN A 38 4.43 0.45 5.27
C ASN A 38 4.85 0.52 3.79
N LEU A 39 3.89 0.65 2.88
CA LEU A 39 4.15 0.88 1.46
C LEU A 39 4.31 2.38 1.22
N GLU A 40 5.56 2.84 1.21
CA GLU A 40 5.95 4.23 1.03
C GLU A 40 5.94 4.62 -0.46
N THR A 41 4.84 4.37 -1.16
CA THR A 41 4.79 4.54 -2.62
C THR A 41 3.36 4.67 -3.13
N ALA A 42 3.10 5.64 -4.01
CA ALA A 42 1.81 5.74 -4.71
C ALA A 42 1.69 4.66 -5.81
N ILE A 43 0.53 4.01 -5.89
CA ILE A 43 0.21 3.08 -6.99
C ILE A 43 -0.49 3.86 -8.09
N ALA A 44 0.26 4.28 -9.09
CA ALA A 44 -0.25 5.16 -10.14
C ALA A 44 0.51 4.97 -11.46
N THR A 45 -0.15 5.32 -12.55
CA THR A 45 0.45 5.44 -13.90
C THR A 45 0.38 6.88 -14.44
N SER A 46 -0.45 7.73 -13.84
CA SER A 46 -0.62 9.14 -14.22
C SER A 46 -0.73 10.05 -13.00
N GLY A 47 -1.08 11.33 -13.23
CA GLY A 47 -1.10 12.38 -12.22
C GLY A 47 0.18 13.22 -12.21
N SER A 48 0.05 14.46 -11.76
CA SER A 48 1.14 15.42 -11.68
C SER A 48 1.92 15.25 -10.38
N PRO A 49 3.27 15.24 -10.42
CA PRO A 49 4.08 15.17 -9.21
C PRO A 49 3.77 16.34 -8.26
N ALA A 50 3.69 16.05 -6.96
CA ALA A 50 3.56 17.08 -5.93
C ALA A 50 4.81 17.99 -5.89
N ALA A 51 4.71 19.18 -5.33
CA ALA A 51 5.86 20.09 -5.19
C ALA A 51 6.81 19.63 -4.07
N LYS A 52 7.63 18.60 -4.33
CA LYS A 52 8.66 18.03 -3.44
C LYS A 52 9.80 17.41 -4.26
N ILE A 53 10.91 17.08 -3.61
CA ILE A 53 12.11 16.56 -4.28
C ILE A 53 11.94 15.08 -4.70
N TYR A 54 11.28 14.27 -3.87
CA TYR A 54 11.19 12.82 -4.06
C TYR A 54 9.76 12.38 -4.35
N HIS A 55 9.59 11.57 -5.40
CA HIS A 55 8.31 10.94 -5.73
C HIS A 55 8.50 9.44 -5.95
N PHE A 56 7.66 8.64 -5.31
CA PHE A 56 7.71 7.19 -5.42
C PHE A 56 6.44 6.70 -6.11
N ARG A 57 6.65 5.95 -7.20
CA ARG A 57 5.58 5.36 -8.00
C ARG A 57 5.84 3.87 -8.18
N ALA A 58 4.80 3.06 -8.01
CA ALA A 58 4.83 1.64 -8.32
C ALA A 58 3.62 1.21 -9.17
N PRO A 59 3.76 0.14 -9.97
CA PRO A 59 2.62 -0.50 -10.62
C PRO A 59 1.73 -1.21 -9.59
N GLY A 60 0.47 -1.48 -9.97
CA GLY A 60 -0.46 -2.26 -9.12
C GLY A 60 0.03 -3.65 -8.76
N THR A 61 0.95 -4.22 -9.55
CA THR A 61 1.62 -5.50 -9.26
C THR A 61 2.47 -5.48 -7.99
N ALA A 62 2.73 -4.31 -7.39
CA ALA A 62 3.28 -4.21 -6.04
C ALA A 62 2.40 -4.91 -5.00
N LEU A 63 1.07 -4.78 -5.10
CA LEU A 63 0.13 -5.46 -4.21
C LEU A 63 0.21 -6.99 -4.38
N THR A 64 0.40 -7.46 -5.62
CA THR A 64 0.60 -8.88 -5.91
C THR A 64 1.89 -9.41 -5.28
N ALA A 65 2.98 -8.64 -5.33
CA ALA A 65 4.24 -9.03 -4.70
C ALA A 65 4.12 -9.10 -3.17
N LEU A 66 3.46 -8.11 -2.56
CA LEU A 66 3.21 -8.07 -1.11
C LEU A 66 2.30 -9.23 -0.65
N ALA A 67 1.21 -9.49 -1.38
CA ALA A 67 0.33 -10.62 -1.10
C ALA A 67 1.08 -11.96 -1.19
N ALA A 68 1.89 -12.15 -2.24
CA ALA A 68 2.66 -13.38 -2.41
C ALA A 68 3.76 -13.58 -1.36
N ALA A 69 4.25 -12.48 -0.78
CA ALA A 69 5.16 -12.50 0.37
C ALA A 69 4.46 -12.91 1.68
N GLY A 70 3.13 -12.96 1.71
CA GLY A 70 2.35 -13.23 2.91
C GLY A 70 2.20 -12.00 3.81
N ILE A 71 2.07 -10.81 3.22
CA ILE A 71 1.68 -9.61 3.96
C ILE A 71 0.17 -9.57 4.12
N ASP A 72 -0.29 -9.35 5.36
CA ASP A 72 -1.71 -9.27 5.70
C ASP A 72 -2.24 -7.82 5.67
N VAL A 73 -1.40 -6.87 6.10
CA VAL A 73 -1.78 -5.44 6.16
C VAL A 73 -0.71 -4.55 5.57
N VAL A 74 -1.14 -3.62 4.72
CA VAL A 74 -0.31 -2.58 4.14
C VAL A 74 -0.78 -1.22 4.65
N SER A 75 0.08 -0.55 5.40
CA SER A 75 -0.07 0.87 5.67
C SER A 75 0.34 1.67 4.45
N MET A 76 -0.47 2.67 4.09
CA MET A 76 -0.09 3.72 3.15
C MET A 76 -0.25 5.11 3.79
N ALA A 77 -0.35 5.21 5.12
CA ALA A 77 -0.28 6.51 5.80
C ALA A 77 1.19 6.96 5.86
N ASN A 78 1.66 7.59 4.78
CA ASN A 78 3.02 8.10 4.69
C ASN A 78 3.13 9.26 3.69
N ASN A 79 4.26 9.94 3.74
CA ASN A 79 4.63 11.11 2.93
C ASN A 79 4.62 10.90 1.40
N HIS A 80 4.50 9.66 0.91
CA HIS A 80 4.54 9.31 -0.51
C HIS A 80 3.21 8.79 -1.08
N ALA A 81 2.21 8.55 -0.23
CA ALA A 81 0.90 8.03 -0.63
C ALA A 81 0.13 8.89 -1.65
N VAL A 82 0.47 10.18 -1.72
CA VAL A 82 -0.23 11.19 -2.54
C VAL A 82 0.73 11.95 -3.47
N ASP A 83 1.87 11.34 -3.81
CA ASP A 83 2.93 11.97 -4.61
C ASP A 83 2.47 12.45 -5.99
N PHE A 84 1.38 11.89 -6.53
CA PHE A 84 0.83 12.25 -7.84
C PHE A 84 -0.56 12.88 -7.74
N GLY A 85 -0.81 13.55 -6.62
CA GLY A 85 -2.04 14.27 -6.31
C GLY A 85 -3.27 13.37 -6.29
N ASP A 86 -4.44 13.99 -6.43
CA ASP A 86 -5.73 13.30 -6.34
C ASP A 86 -5.91 12.26 -7.44
N VAL A 87 -5.30 12.47 -8.62
CA VAL A 87 -5.32 11.48 -9.71
C VAL A 87 -4.59 10.22 -9.29
N GLY A 88 -3.37 10.35 -8.75
CA GLY A 88 -2.59 9.23 -8.25
C GLY A 88 -3.26 8.51 -7.07
N LEU A 89 -3.87 9.25 -6.15
CA LEU A 89 -4.62 8.67 -5.04
C LEU A 89 -5.82 7.85 -5.53
N ARG A 90 -6.61 8.38 -6.48
CA ARG A 90 -7.74 7.64 -7.06
C ARG A 90 -7.28 6.37 -7.76
N GLN A 91 -6.17 6.42 -8.50
CA GLN A 91 -5.58 5.23 -9.12
C GLN A 91 -5.11 4.22 -8.07
N THR A 92 -4.52 4.68 -6.97
CA THR A 92 -4.11 3.82 -5.86
C THR A 92 -5.32 3.11 -5.25
N LEU A 93 -6.37 3.85 -4.92
CA LEU A 93 -7.62 3.28 -4.36
C LEU A 93 -8.28 2.29 -5.31
N SER A 94 -8.31 2.60 -6.62
CA SER A 94 -8.84 1.69 -7.64
C SER A 94 -8.00 0.40 -7.74
N ALA A 95 -6.66 0.50 -7.72
CA ALA A 95 -5.78 -0.66 -7.77
C ALA A 95 -5.96 -1.56 -6.53
N VAL A 96 -6.11 -0.95 -5.34
CA VAL A 96 -6.41 -1.67 -4.10
C VAL A 96 -7.74 -2.41 -4.22
N GLN A 97 -8.80 -1.73 -4.65
CA GLN A 97 -10.13 -2.33 -4.79
C GLN A 97 -10.12 -3.49 -5.82
N SER A 98 -9.51 -3.29 -6.98
CA SER A 98 -9.40 -4.33 -8.00
C SER A 98 -8.59 -5.52 -7.50
N HIS A 99 -7.47 -5.28 -6.79
CA HIS A 99 -6.65 -6.35 -6.25
C HIS A 99 -7.40 -7.15 -5.17
N GLN A 100 -8.13 -6.48 -4.28
CA GLN A 100 -8.95 -7.14 -3.26
C GLN A 100 -10.09 -7.96 -3.85
N GLY A 101 -10.68 -7.51 -4.97
CA GLY A 101 -11.70 -8.28 -5.69
C GLY A 101 -11.15 -9.49 -6.45
N ALA A 102 -9.89 -9.45 -6.87
CA ALA A 102 -9.26 -10.51 -7.67
C ALA A 102 -8.49 -11.56 -6.85
N HIS A 103 -8.08 -11.23 -5.63
CA HIS A 103 -7.18 -12.08 -4.83
C HIS A 103 -7.74 -12.32 -3.43
N ALA A 104 -8.09 -13.57 -3.13
CA ALA A 104 -8.62 -13.97 -1.81
C ALA A 104 -7.66 -13.68 -0.64
N LEU A 105 -6.35 -13.66 -0.91
CA LEU A 105 -5.29 -13.34 0.05
C LEU A 105 -4.75 -11.92 -0.14
N ALA A 106 -5.54 -10.99 -0.67
CA ALA A 106 -5.12 -9.61 -0.80
C ALA A 106 -4.87 -8.98 0.57
N PRO A 107 -3.76 -8.24 0.76
CA PRO A 107 -3.56 -7.48 1.98
C PRO A 107 -4.67 -6.44 2.16
N LYS A 108 -5.05 -6.22 3.41
CA LYS A 108 -5.89 -5.08 3.80
C LYS A 108 -5.04 -3.82 3.72
N VAL A 109 -5.54 -2.78 3.08
CA VAL A 109 -4.84 -1.49 2.96
C VAL A 109 -5.49 -0.48 3.90
N VAL A 110 -4.66 0.26 4.66
CA VAL A 110 -5.09 1.25 5.66
C VAL A 110 -4.31 2.56 5.50
N GLY A 111 -4.86 3.66 6.02
CA GLY A 111 -4.16 4.94 6.07
C GLY A 111 -4.35 5.84 4.84
N ILE A 112 -5.17 5.42 3.87
CA ILE A 112 -5.58 6.21 2.70
C ILE A 112 -7.08 6.02 2.44
N GLY A 113 -7.72 7.01 1.83
CA GLY A 113 -9.13 6.96 1.49
C GLY A 113 -9.57 8.13 0.62
N SER A 114 -10.77 8.03 0.02
CA SER A 114 -11.38 9.13 -0.73
C SER A 114 -11.96 10.23 0.19
N ASN A 115 -12.07 9.93 1.48
CA ASN A 115 -12.48 10.83 2.55
C ASN A 115 -11.84 10.40 3.88
N LEU A 116 -11.98 11.23 4.92
CA LEU A 116 -11.41 10.98 6.24
C LEU A 116 -11.92 9.67 6.87
N ALA A 117 -13.21 9.36 6.75
CA ALA A 117 -13.78 8.16 7.35
C ALA A 117 -13.15 6.88 6.76
N MET A 118 -12.94 6.84 5.44
CA MET A 118 -12.24 5.74 4.78
C MET A 118 -10.76 5.69 5.15
N ALA A 119 -10.08 6.85 5.20
CA ALA A 119 -8.66 6.91 5.56
C ALA A 119 -8.40 6.46 7.02
N MET A 120 -9.35 6.71 7.91
CA MET A 120 -9.33 6.33 9.33
C MET A 120 -9.87 4.92 9.60
N ALA A 121 -10.41 4.22 8.58
CA ALA A 121 -10.95 2.88 8.77
C ALA A 121 -9.81 1.89 9.05
N PRO A 122 -9.88 1.12 10.16
CA PRO A 122 -8.84 0.15 10.48
C PRO A 122 -8.98 -1.14 9.68
N ALA A 123 -7.88 -1.85 9.51
CA ALA A 123 -7.91 -3.26 9.17
C ALA A 123 -8.31 -4.05 10.42
N VAL A 124 -9.51 -4.64 10.40
CA VAL A 124 -10.00 -5.50 11.50
C VAL A 124 -9.87 -6.96 11.11
N MET A 125 -9.35 -7.79 12.01
CA MET A 125 -9.22 -9.23 11.83
C MET A 125 -9.27 -9.99 13.16
N THR A 126 -9.51 -11.29 13.11
CA THR A 126 -9.42 -12.18 14.27
C THR A 126 -8.30 -13.17 14.03
N VAL A 127 -7.32 -13.20 14.95
CA VAL A 127 -6.15 -14.09 14.87
C VAL A 127 -6.08 -14.89 16.14
N LYS A 128 -6.10 -16.22 16.05
CA LYS A 128 -6.08 -17.14 17.20
C LYS A 128 -7.09 -16.78 18.29
N GLY A 129 -8.30 -16.36 17.89
CA GLY A 129 -9.38 -15.96 18.81
C GLY A 129 -9.30 -14.52 19.32
N VAL A 130 -8.26 -13.76 18.99
CA VAL A 130 -8.08 -12.36 19.39
C VAL A 130 -8.49 -11.43 18.27
N LYS A 131 -9.39 -10.47 18.55
CA LYS A 131 -9.78 -9.43 17.61
C LYS A 131 -8.74 -8.30 17.62
N ILE A 132 -8.17 -8.00 16.47
CA ILE A 132 -7.14 -6.99 16.26
C ILE A 132 -7.69 -5.92 15.30
N ALA A 133 -7.41 -4.64 15.61
CA ALA A 133 -7.67 -3.51 14.73
C ALA A 133 -6.36 -2.74 14.50
N ILE A 134 -5.99 -2.53 13.24
CA ILE A 134 -4.76 -1.84 12.85
C ILE A 134 -5.12 -0.53 12.15
N PHE A 135 -4.67 0.58 12.73
CA PHE A 135 -4.79 1.92 12.18
C PHE A 135 -3.43 2.35 11.61
N ALA A 136 -3.47 3.21 10.60
CA ALA A 136 -2.30 3.85 10.04
C ALA A 136 -2.57 5.36 9.97
N LEU A 137 -1.65 6.15 10.52
CA LEU A 137 -1.79 7.59 10.69
C LEU A 137 -0.52 8.28 10.23
N ASP A 138 -0.69 9.41 9.56
CA ASP A 138 0.37 10.29 9.12
C ASP A 138 0.05 11.69 9.61
N CYS A 139 1.04 12.37 10.19
CA CYS A 139 0.86 13.68 10.81
C CYS A 139 1.00 14.84 9.81
N ARG A 140 1.06 14.58 8.51
CA ARG A 140 1.05 15.66 7.51
C ARG A 140 -0.29 16.41 7.52
N PRO A 141 -0.26 17.74 7.38
CA PRO A 141 -1.47 18.50 7.16
C PRO A 141 -2.18 18.00 5.88
N PRO A 142 -3.52 17.94 5.85
CA PRO A 142 -4.25 17.57 4.65
C PRO A 142 -3.79 18.46 3.49
N LEU A 143 -3.59 17.86 2.31
CA LEU A 143 -3.25 18.60 1.11
C LEU A 143 -4.27 19.72 0.93
N ARG A 144 -3.80 20.96 0.88
CA ARG A 144 -4.66 22.11 0.57
C ARG A 144 -5.27 21.82 -0.80
N ARG A 145 -6.59 21.60 -0.85
CA ARG A 145 -7.30 21.57 -2.13
C ARG A 145 -7.13 22.95 -2.75
N SER A 146 -6.55 23.02 -3.94
CA SER A 146 -6.64 24.22 -4.74
C SER A 146 -8.12 24.46 -5.04
N ILE A 147 -8.65 25.53 -4.45
CA ILE A 147 -9.93 26.16 -4.79
C ILE A 147 -9.83 26.80 -6.17
#